data_AF-A0A970BDU5-F1
#
_entry.id   AF-A0A970BDU5-F1
#
_cell.length_a   1.000
_cell.length_b   1.000
_cell.length_c   1.000
_cell.angle_alpha   90.00
_cell.angle_beta   90.00
_cell.angle_gamma   90.00
#
_symmetry.space_group_name_H-M   'P 1'
#
loop_
_entity.id
_entity.type
_entity.pdbx_description
1 polymer ?
#
loop_
_entity_poly.entity_id
_entity_poly.type
_entity_poly.pdbx_seq_one_letter_code
_entity_poly.pdbx_strand_id
1 'polypeptide(L)'
;MNNPSNSTRVRIYNYLTQSRFLHIEDSLVINKVRLFAGTYRKSKGMSTYANAFVNIADARVIFGALARGEQGFRHKEYKGTPPRNGKAAVSRVLSVAVKGENVYVELKTGPGKLTNTGAITPNGKATTEVNVGFKLYEARRMAAEVLAYIHAWDVMRMMYHHGVAGNQNMVSKPSSYTLVSATSVSNSIRTAPANGVSKPNGAARPPVVANNGRPVTRKTAPNTNGRSQNGHAKQNGNGSQPQVLLYGDGTPVAADNQTERSTYVRYRQAKSAVPPSKSALQQFYQQQMAA
;
A
#
# COMPACT_ATOMS: atom_id res chain seq x y z
N MET A 1 -14.22 32.54 19.95
CA MET A 1 -13.59 31.79 18.85
C MET A 1 -12.61 30.80 19.45
N ASN A 2 -13.01 29.54 19.63
CA ASN A 2 -12.16 28.51 20.20
C ASN A 2 -11.19 28.02 19.13
N ASN A 3 -9.90 28.27 19.39
CA ASN A 3 -8.79 27.69 18.66
C ASN A 3 -8.97 26.15 18.71
N PRO A 4 -9.09 25.42 17.59
CA PRO A 4 -9.18 23.96 17.66
C PRO A 4 -7.91 23.48 18.35
N SER A 5 -8.07 22.91 19.54
CA SER A 5 -7.00 22.33 20.34
C SER A 5 -6.06 21.57 19.43
N ASN A 6 -4.76 21.87 19.50
CA ASN A 6 -3.71 21.04 18.90
C ASN A 6 -3.93 19.61 19.39
N SER A 7 -4.63 18.80 18.60
CA SER A 7 -4.88 17.39 18.91
C SER A 7 -3.51 16.74 19.01
N THR A 8 -3.10 16.46 20.25
CA THR A 8 -1.83 15.80 20.53
C THR A 8 -1.98 14.38 20.01
N ARG A 9 -1.36 14.09 18.87
CA ARG A 9 -1.39 12.75 18.27
C ARG A 9 -0.75 11.76 19.25
N VAL A 10 -1.38 10.60 19.42
CA VAL A 10 -0.83 9.52 20.24
C VAL A 10 0.49 9.06 19.61
N ARG A 11 1.57 9.06 20.39
CA ARG A 11 2.86 8.51 19.98
C ARG A 11 2.87 7.04 20.32
N ILE A 12 3.00 6.21 19.30
CA ILE A 12 3.13 4.76 19.42
C ILE A 12 4.55 4.41 19.86
N TYR A 13 5.55 5.11 19.33
CA TYR A 13 6.95 4.93 19.71
C TYR A 13 7.71 6.24 19.63
N ASN A 14 8.71 6.40 20.48
CA ASN A 14 9.62 7.55 20.47
C ASN A 14 11.08 7.07 20.51
N TYR A 15 11.87 7.54 19.54
CA TYR A 15 13.31 7.36 19.51
C TYR A 15 14.00 8.72 19.51
N LEU A 16 14.89 8.94 20.49
CA LEU A 16 15.63 10.19 20.67
C LEU A 16 17.13 9.94 20.59
N THR A 17 17.82 10.81 19.87
CA THR A 17 19.29 10.93 19.86
C THR A 17 19.66 12.34 20.29
N GLN A 18 20.93 12.62 20.54
CA GLN A 18 21.38 13.95 20.98
C GLN A 18 20.92 15.13 20.08
N SER A 19 20.67 14.89 18.79
CA SER A 19 20.35 15.93 17.81
C SER A 19 19.13 15.64 16.93
N ARG A 20 18.52 14.46 17.05
CA ARG A 20 17.44 14.01 16.18
C ARG A 20 16.43 13.17 16.93
N PHE A 21 15.18 13.19 16.47
CA PHE A 21 14.13 12.31 16.96
C PHE A 21 13.43 11.60 15.80
N LEU A 22 12.84 10.45 16.10
CA LEU A 22 11.86 9.75 15.27
C LEU A 22 10.69 9.36 16.16
N HIS A 23 9.51 9.86 15.83
CA HIS A 23 8.24 9.44 16.40
C HIS A 23 7.49 8.59 15.39
N ILE A 24 6.92 7.49 15.88
CA ILE A 24 5.87 6.76 15.18
C ILE A 24 4.56 7.17 15.84
N GLU A 25 3.66 7.76 15.08
CA GLU A 25 2.45 8.38 15.58
C GLU A 25 1.20 7.72 14.99
N ASP A 26 0.16 7.67 15.80
CA ASP A 26 -1.17 7.24 15.40
C ASP A 26 -1.73 8.15 14.30
N SER A 27 -2.22 7.52 13.24
CA SER A 27 -3.06 8.11 12.20
C SER A 27 -4.06 7.07 11.66
N LEU A 28 -4.43 6.12 12.50
CA LEU A 28 -5.22 4.94 12.12
C LEU A 28 -6.66 5.32 11.75
N VAL A 29 -7.14 6.49 12.20
CA VAL A 29 -8.41 7.09 11.73
C VAL A 29 -8.46 7.31 10.22
N ILE A 30 -7.30 7.54 9.57
CA ILE A 30 -7.18 7.60 8.10
C ILE A 30 -6.53 6.33 7.52
N ASN A 31 -6.53 5.23 8.27
CA ASN A 31 -5.96 3.93 7.91
C ASN A 31 -4.44 3.99 7.61
N LYS A 32 -3.69 4.82 8.36
CA LYS A 32 -2.25 5.03 8.18
C LYS A 32 -1.50 5.10 9.51
N VAL A 33 -0.19 4.93 9.44
CA VAL A 33 0.75 5.29 10.51
C VAL A 33 1.58 6.49 10.03
N ARG A 34 1.85 7.44 10.93
CA ARG A 34 2.68 8.60 10.61
C ARG A 34 4.08 8.38 11.17
N LEU A 35 5.09 8.51 10.30
CA LEU A 35 6.49 8.64 10.70
C LEU A 35 6.81 10.12 10.73
N PHE A 36 7.24 10.63 11.87
CA PHE A 36 7.57 12.04 12.07
C PHE A 36 8.97 12.14 12.67
N ALA A 37 9.89 12.78 11.96
CA ALA A 37 11.26 12.93 12.41
C ALA A 37 11.71 14.37 12.30
N GLY A 38 12.64 14.77 13.16
CA GLY A 38 13.22 16.09 13.12
C GLY A 38 14.58 16.18 13.75
N THR A 39 15.24 17.30 13.48
CA THR A 39 16.45 17.72 14.20
C THR A 39 16.05 18.68 15.30
N TYR A 40 16.77 18.60 16.42
CA TYR A 40 16.57 19.51 17.54
C TYR A 40 17.90 19.86 18.17
N ARG A 41 17.92 21.00 18.87
CA ARG A 41 19.02 21.34 19.79
C ARG A 41 18.44 21.55 21.18
N LYS A 42 19.16 21.06 22.19
CA LYS A 42 18.89 21.42 23.59
C LYS A 42 18.82 22.96 23.66
N SER A 43 17.83 23.48 24.38
CA SER A 43 17.48 24.91 24.52
C SER A 43 16.93 25.66 23.29
N LYS A 44 17.00 25.12 22.06
CA LYS A 44 16.42 25.78 20.87
C LYS A 44 15.19 25.08 20.29
N GLY A 45 14.86 23.89 20.81
CA GLY A 45 13.74 23.10 20.31
C GLY A 45 14.02 22.49 18.93
N MET A 46 12.95 22.16 18.21
CA MET A 46 13.00 21.52 16.90
C MET A 46 13.31 22.54 15.79
N SER A 47 14.34 22.27 14.97
CA SER A 47 14.76 23.16 13.90
C SER A 47 14.29 22.74 12.51
N THR A 48 14.19 21.44 12.26
CA THR A 48 13.85 20.90 10.94
C THR A 48 13.09 19.62 11.11
N TYR A 49 12.06 19.39 10.31
CA TYR A 49 11.26 18.18 10.42
C TYR A 49 10.66 17.73 9.09
N ALA A 50 10.41 16.43 8.99
CA ALA A 50 9.70 15.83 7.89
C ALA A 50 8.73 14.76 8.44
N ASN A 51 7.69 14.46 7.66
CA ASN A 51 6.81 13.34 7.95
C ASN A 51 6.43 12.57 6.70
N ALA A 52 6.11 11.29 6.90
CA ALA A 52 5.51 10.43 5.91
C ALA A 52 4.32 9.70 6.53
N PHE A 53 3.34 9.36 5.70
CA PHE A 53 2.20 8.54 6.09
C PHE A 53 2.24 7.24 5.31
N VAL A 54 2.25 6.13 6.03
CA VAL A 54 2.36 4.77 5.50
C VAL A 54 1.02 4.08 5.69
N ASN A 55 0.50 3.41 4.67
CA ASN A 55 -0.74 2.64 4.84
C ASN A 55 -0.52 1.49 5.81
N ILE A 56 -1.57 1.06 6.54
CA ILE A 56 -1.44 -0.03 7.52
C ILE A 56 -0.86 -1.31 6.90
N ALA A 57 -1.24 -1.66 5.67
CA ALA A 57 -0.69 -2.84 4.99
C ALA A 57 0.83 -2.73 4.78
N ASP A 58 1.29 -1.60 4.24
CA ASP A 58 2.72 -1.33 4.03
C ASP A 58 3.47 -1.25 5.37
N ALA A 59 2.84 -0.66 6.39
CA ALA A 59 3.39 -0.58 7.74
C ALA A 59 3.64 -1.99 8.31
N ARG A 60 2.69 -2.93 8.16
CA ARG A 60 2.91 -4.33 8.60
C ARG A 60 4.08 -4.99 7.90
N VAL A 61 4.28 -4.74 6.61
CA VAL A 61 5.43 -5.28 5.87
C VAL A 61 6.74 -4.68 6.41
N ILE A 62 6.80 -3.35 6.52
CA ILE A 62 8.00 -2.64 7.00
C ILE A 62 8.35 -3.05 8.42
N PHE A 63 7.41 -2.90 9.35
CA PHE A 63 7.66 -3.21 10.76
C PHE A 63 7.77 -4.73 10.98
N GLY A 64 7.11 -5.57 10.17
CA GLY A 64 7.31 -7.02 10.20
C GLY A 64 8.75 -7.43 9.87
N ALA A 65 9.32 -6.86 8.80
CA ALA A 65 10.71 -7.10 8.43
C ALA A 65 11.68 -6.59 9.50
N LEU A 66 11.44 -5.39 10.03
CA LEU A 66 12.26 -4.82 11.11
C LEU A 66 12.19 -5.65 12.41
N ALA A 67 11.01 -6.14 12.81
CA ALA A 67 10.83 -6.96 14.01
C ALA A 67 11.58 -8.29 13.93
N ARG A 68 11.59 -8.91 12.74
CA ARG A 68 12.38 -10.13 12.46
C ARG A 68 13.88 -9.87 12.32
N GLY A 69 14.31 -8.62 12.23
CA GLY A 69 15.71 -8.27 12.01
C GLY A 69 16.21 -8.66 10.62
N GLU A 70 15.34 -8.57 9.61
CA GLU A 70 15.61 -9.02 8.24
C GLU A 70 16.79 -8.27 7.62
N GLN A 71 17.87 -8.99 7.35
CA GLN A 71 19.11 -8.41 6.81
C GLN A 71 18.92 -7.93 5.37
N GLY A 72 19.48 -6.76 5.07
CA GLY A 72 19.40 -6.17 3.74
C GLY A 72 18.01 -5.64 3.36
N PHE A 73 17.02 -5.69 4.27
CA PHE A 73 15.69 -5.14 4.02
C PHE A 73 15.75 -3.66 3.62
N ARG A 74 15.01 -3.31 2.56
CA ARG A 74 14.91 -1.95 2.03
C ARG A 74 13.49 -1.68 1.59
N HIS A 75 12.98 -0.52 1.98
CA HIS A 75 11.70 0.00 1.55
C HIS A 75 11.86 1.47 1.16
N LYS A 76 11.25 1.88 0.05
CA LYS A 76 11.22 3.26 -0.38
C LYS A 76 9.87 3.60 -0.97
N GLU A 77 9.27 4.67 -0.46
CA GLU A 77 7.95 5.11 -0.88
C GLU A 77 7.99 6.58 -1.27
N TYR A 78 7.29 6.89 -2.37
CA TYR A 78 7.10 8.25 -2.86
C TYR A 78 5.63 8.63 -2.67
N LYS A 79 5.40 9.71 -1.93
CA LYS A 79 4.09 10.34 -1.76
C LYS A 79 4.19 11.83 -2.08
N GLY A 80 3.06 12.50 -2.17
CA GLY A 80 3.08 13.94 -2.32
C GLY A 80 1.72 14.58 -2.14
N THR A 81 1.73 15.91 -2.13
CA THR A 81 0.53 16.74 -2.23
C THR A 81 0.47 17.31 -3.64
N PRO A 82 -0.62 17.10 -4.39
CA PRO A 82 -0.75 17.64 -5.75
C PRO A 82 -0.78 19.18 -5.70
N PRO A 83 -0.45 19.85 -6.83
CA PRO A 83 -0.52 21.30 -6.87
C PRO A 83 -1.96 21.76 -6.60
N ARG A 84 -2.12 22.79 -5.76
CA ARG A 84 -3.44 23.32 -5.36
C ARG A 84 -3.35 24.82 -5.12
N ASN A 85 -4.28 25.59 -5.67
CA ASN A 85 -4.40 27.04 -5.49
C ASN A 85 -3.08 27.78 -5.78
N GLY A 86 -2.48 27.52 -6.93
CA GLY A 86 -1.19 28.13 -7.34
C GLY A 86 0.05 27.60 -6.60
N LYS A 87 -0.10 26.72 -5.60
CA LYS A 87 1.04 26.09 -4.93
C LYS A 87 1.58 24.93 -5.76
N ALA A 88 2.91 24.87 -5.87
CA ALA A 88 3.60 23.77 -6.52
C ALA A 88 3.34 22.43 -5.79
N ALA A 89 3.48 21.32 -6.52
CA ALA A 89 3.41 19.99 -5.93
C ALA A 89 4.52 19.81 -4.89
N VAL A 90 4.22 19.07 -3.81
CA VAL A 90 5.18 18.75 -2.76
C VAL A 90 5.42 17.25 -2.75
N SER A 91 6.67 16.83 -2.91
CA SER A 91 7.07 15.43 -2.78
C SER A 91 7.49 15.12 -1.35
N ARG A 92 7.12 13.95 -0.86
CA ARG A 92 7.53 13.36 0.42
C ARG A 92 8.06 11.96 0.16
N VAL A 93 9.28 11.68 0.60
CA VAL A 93 9.92 10.37 0.40
C VAL A 93 10.20 9.77 1.76
N LEU A 94 9.78 8.53 1.93
CA LEU A 94 10.20 7.66 3.03
C LEU A 94 11.19 6.63 2.49
N SER A 95 12.31 6.44 3.18
CA SER A 95 13.21 5.34 2.93
C SER A 95 13.56 4.66 4.26
N VAL A 96 13.46 3.34 4.31
CA VAL A 96 13.87 2.49 5.42
C VAL A 96 14.88 1.49 4.90
N ALA A 97 16.05 1.38 5.53
CA ALA A 97 17.08 0.46 5.09
C ALA A 97 17.84 -0.15 6.26
N VAL A 98 18.01 -1.47 6.22
CA VAL A 98 18.87 -2.24 7.12
C VAL A 98 20.24 -2.43 6.44
N LYS A 99 21.32 -2.06 7.13
CA LYS A 99 22.71 -2.22 6.69
C LYS A 99 23.54 -2.78 7.85
N GLY A 100 23.71 -4.10 7.87
CA GLY A 100 24.34 -4.81 8.98
C GLY A 100 23.55 -4.58 10.27
N GLU A 101 24.22 -4.09 11.31
CA GLU A 101 23.60 -3.78 12.60
C GLU A 101 22.91 -2.42 12.66
N ASN A 102 22.88 -1.65 11.58
CA ASN A 102 22.32 -0.31 11.57
C ASN A 102 21.05 -0.26 10.72
N VAL A 103 20.06 0.47 11.21
CA VAL A 103 18.81 0.77 10.52
C VAL A 103 18.74 2.27 10.31
N TYR A 104 18.37 2.68 9.09
CA TYR A 104 18.22 4.07 8.71
C TYR A 104 16.78 4.33 8.30
N VAL A 105 16.17 5.32 8.92
CA VAL A 105 14.87 5.89 8.52
C VAL A 105 15.12 7.29 8.02
N GLU A 106 14.87 7.51 6.74
CA GLU A 106 15.09 8.76 6.06
C GLU A 106 13.76 9.34 5.55
N LEU A 107 13.50 10.59 5.93
CA LEU A 107 12.34 11.36 5.52
C LEU A 107 12.80 12.58 4.74
N LYS A 108 12.33 12.70 3.50
CA LYS A 108 12.58 13.86 2.65
C LYS A 108 11.29 14.59 2.32
N THR A 109 11.35 15.91 2.27
CA THR A 109 10.27 16.77 1.75
C THR A 109 10.88 17.81 0.82
N GLY A 110 10.25 18.05 -0.33
CA GLY A 110 10.74 19.05 -1.28
C GLY A 110 9.81 19.22 -2.48
N PRO A 111 10.30 19.89 -3.54
CA PRO A 111 9.53 20.09 -4.77
C PRO A 111 9.11 18.75 -5.38
N GLY A 112 7.86 18.68 -5.82
CA GLY A 112 7.30 17.54 -6.52
C GLY A 112 6.98 17.85 -7.98
N LYS A 113 6.83 16.80 -8.79
CA LYS A 113 6.25 16.84 -10.13
C LYS A 113 5.12 15.83 -10.20
N LEU A 114 3.96 16.30 -10.68
CA LEU A 114 2.85 15.42 -11.00
C LEU A 114 3.16 14.67 -12.30
N THR A 115 3.11 13.35 -12.24
CA THR A 115 3.29 12.47 -13.40
C THR A 115 1.95 12.26 -14.12
N ASN A 116 2.00 11.77 -15.35
CA ASN A 116 0.81 11.50 -16.16
C ASN A 116 -0.13 10.45 -15.53
N THR A 117 0.38 9.63 -14.60
CA THR A 117 -0.41 8.63 -13.86
C THR A 117 -1.03 9.20 -12.58
N GLY A 118 -0.88 10.50 -12.32
CA GLY A 118 -1.36 11.15 -11.10
C GLY A 118 -0.45 10.95 -9.88
N ALA A 119 0.64 10.18 -9.99
CA ALA A 119 1.63 10.04 -8.92
C ALA A 119 2.52 11.28 -8.82
N ILE A 120 3.02 11.59 -7.62
CA ILE A 120 3.95 12.70 -7.39
C ILE A 120 5.34 12.16 -7.14
N THR A 121 6.30 12.63 -7.92
CA THR A 121 7.71 12.26 -7.79
C THR A 121 8.55 13.47 -7.38
N PRO A 122 9.74 13.26 -6.76
CA PRO A 122 10.67 14.36 -6.48
C PRO A 122 11.08 15.12 -7.74
N ASN A 123 11.13 16.45 -7.65
CA ASN A 123 11.49 17.35 -8.75
C ASN A 123 12.59 18.34 -8.34
N GLY A 124 13.76 17.79 -7.98
CA GLY A 124 14.91 18.57 -7.51
C GLY A 124 15.39 18.17 -6.13
N LYS A 125 16.22 19.02 -5.52
CA LYS A 125 16.76 18.78 -4.17
C LYS A 125 15.65 18.86 -3.12
N ALA A 126 15.73 17.99 -2.11
CA ALA A 126 14.83 18.06 -0.97
C ALA A 126 15.06 19.38 -0.21
N THR A 127 13.98 20.08 0.13
CA THR A 127 14.01 21.25 1.02
C THR A 127 14.34 20.84 2.44
N THR A 128 13.94 19.64 2.83
CA THR A 128 14.17 19.08 4.15
C THR A 128 14.50 17.60 4.03
N GLU A 129 15.55 17.19 4.72
CA GLU A 129 16.00 15.81 4.84
C GLU A 129 16.33 15.51 6.30
N VAL A 130 15.70 14.47 6.84
CA VAL A 130 15.98 13.98 8.19
C VAL A 130 16.30 12.50 8.07
N ASN A 131 17.51 12.12 8.47
CA ASN A 131 17.95 10.74 8.54
C ASN A 131 18.19 10.38 10.01
N VAL A 132 17.49 9.36 10.49
CA VAL A 132 17.61 8.82 11.85
C VAL A 132 18.17 7.42 11.75
N GLY A 133 19.38 7.24 12.29
CA GLY A 133 20.05 5.95 12.40
C GLY A 133 19.93 5.38 13.80
N PHE A 134 19.70 4.08 13.90
CA PHE A 134 19.67 3.34 15.17
C PHE A 134 20.08 1.88 14.97
N LYS A 135 20.37 1.19 16.07
CA LYS A 135 20.82 -0.20 16.03
C LYS A 135 19.66 -1.13 15.69
N LEU A 136 19.98 -2.27 15.08
CA LEU A 136 18.99 -3.26 14.65
C LEU A 136 18.15 -3.77 15.82
N TYR A 137 18.73 -3.98 17.00
CA TYR A 137 17.97 -4.41 18.17
C TYR A 137 16.97 -3.33 18.63
N GLU A 138 17.30 -2.05 18.50
CA GLU A 138 16.39 -0.92 18.79
C GLU A 138 15.26 -0.89 17.77
N ALA A 139 15.58 -1.16 16.49
CA ALA A 139 14.60 -1.26 15.43
C ALA A 139 13.61 -2.39 15.64
N ARG A 140 14.08 -3.55 16.13
CA ARG A 140 13.23 -4.69 16.45
C ARG A 140 12.22 -4.36 17.54
N ARG A 141 12.69 -3.69 18.61
CA ARG A 141 11.83 -3.22 19.71
C ARG A 141 10.79 -2.22 19.23
N MET A 142 11.20 -1.18 18.51
CA MET A 142 10.29 -0.21 17.89
C MET A 142 9.23 -0.92 17.04
N ALA A 143 9.67 -1.82 16.17
CA ALA A 143 8.77 -2.49 15.24
C ALA A 143 7.78 -3.42 15.93
N ALA A 144 8.20 -4.14 16.98
CA ALA A 144 7.31 -4.98 17.79
C ALA A 144 6.21 -4.14 18.47
N GLU A 145 6.55 -2.98 19.03
CA GLU A 145 5.60 -2.08 19.68
C GLU A 145 4.59 -1.50 18.68
N VAL A 146 5.07 -1.08 17.50
CA VAL A 146 4.19 -0.58 16.43
C VAL A 146 3.25 -1.67 15.93
N LEU A 147 3.73 -2.89 15.73
CA LEU A 147 2.88 -4.01 15.31
C LEU A 147 1.85 -4.37 16.38
N ALA A 148 2.24 -4.40 17.66
CA ALA A 148 1.32 -4.65 18.77
C ALA A 148 0.21 -3.58 18.83
N TYR A 149 0.56 -2.31 18.63
CA TYR A 149 -0.40 -1.22 18.57
C TYR A 149 -1.38 -1.36 17.40
N ILE A 150 -0.88 -1.69 16.21
CA ILE A 150 -1.73 -1.95 15.03
C ILE A 150 -2.66 -3.14 15.28
N HIS A 151 -2.18 -4.23 15.88
CA HIS A 151 -3.01 -5.39 16.23
C HIS A 151 -4.09 -5.04 17.24
N ALA A 152 -3.77 -4.26 18.28
CA ALA A 152 -4.75 -3.80 19.25
C ALA A 152 -5.85 -2.97 18.58
N TRP A 153 -5.48 -2.12 17.62
CA TRP A 153 -6.45 -1.37 16.83
C TRP A 153 -7.33 -2.27 15.94
N ASP A 154 -6.77 -3.31 15.32
CA ASP A 154 -7.56 -4.27 14.53
C ASP A 154 -8.63 -4.94 15.40
N VAL A 155 -8.26 -5.38 16.62
CA VAL A 155 -9.18 -6.00 17.57
C VAL A 155 -10.28 -5.03 17.97
N MET A 156 -9.93 -3.79 18.34
CA MET A 156 -10.91 -2.75 18.68
C MET A 156 -11.86 -2.45 17.51
N ARG A 157 -11.32 -2.40 16.30
CA ARG A 157 -12.12 -2.19 15.08
C ARG A 157 -13.07 -3.35 14.82
N MET A 158 -12.60 -4.59 14.97
CA MET A 158 -13.45 -5.77 14.89
C MET A 158 -14.56 -5.73 15.95
N MET A 159 -14.21 -5.47 17.22
CA MET A 159 -15.18 -5.38 18.30
C MET A 159 -16.23 -4.29 18.06
N TYR A 160 -15.83 -3.13 17.54
CA TYR A 160 -16.77 -2.06 17.18
C TYR A 160 -17.71 -2.49 16.05
N HIS A 161 -17.18 -3.13 15.00
CA HIS A 161 -18.01 -3.64 13.91
C HIS A 161 -18.93 -4.80 14.35
N HIS A 162 -18.53 -5.61 15.34
CA HIS A 162 -19.34 -6.70 15.88
C HIS A 162 -20.35 -6.24 16.96
N GLY A 163 -20.06 -5.15 17.70
CA GLY A 163 -20.85 -4.71 18.85
C GLY A 163 -21.93 -3.66 18.56
N VAL A 164 -21.85 -2.94 17.45
CA VAL A 164 -22.81 -1.86 17.10
C VAL A 164 -23.92 -2.35 16.14
N ALA A 165 -23.82 -3.56 15.62
CA ALA A 165 -24.91 -4.25 14.92
C ALA A 165 -25.72 -5.13 15.88
N GLY A 166 -26.21 -4.57 16.99
CA GLY A 166 -27.45 -4.98 17.68
C GLY A 166 -27.74 -6.46 17.95
N ASN A 167 -26.77 -7.37 17.95
CA ASN A 167 -26.98 -8.75 18.34
C ASN A 167 -25.68 -9.32 18.91
N GLN A 168 -25.66 -9.44 20.23
CA GLN A 168 -24.72 -10.24 20.98
C GLN A 168 -24.82 -11.70 20.54
N ASN A 169 -24.09 -12.08 19.49
CA ASN A 169 -23.70 -13.47 19.28
C ASN A 169 -22.18 -13.49 19.19
N MET A 170 -21.60 -13.90 20.32
CA MET A 170 -20.18 -14.13 20.52
C MET A 170 -19.62 -15.01 19.40
N VAL A 171 -18.42 -14.66 18.91
CA VAL A 171 -17.64 -15.45 17.94
C VAL A 171 -18.51 -15.91 16.76
N SER A 172 -18.75 -15.02 15.80
CA SER A 172 -19.20 -15.44 14.48
C SER A 172 -18.24 -16.52 13.98
N LYS A 173 -18.69 -17.78 14.01
CA LYS A 173 -18.09 -18.86 13.22
C LYS A 173 -17.75 -18.26 11.85
N PRO A 174 -16.52 -18.41 11.34
CA PRO A 174 -16.23 -17.97 9.98
C PRO A 174 -17.32 -18.55 9.08
N SER A 175 -17.97 -17.70 8.27
CA SER A 175 -19.02 -18.15 7.36
C SER A 175 -18.51 -19.37 6.63
N SER A 176 -19.26 -20.47 6.73
CA SER A 176 -18.96 -21.72 6.06
C SER A 176 -18.68 -21.40 4.59
N TYR A 177 -17.45 -21.64 4.12
CA TYR A 177 -17.21 -21.60 2.69
C TYR A 177 -17.81 -22.87 2.09
N THR A 178 -18.70 -22.71 1.13
CA THR A 178 -19.21 -23.84 0.37
C THR A 178 -18.09 -24.35 -0.52
N LEU A 179 -17.55 -25.53 -0.21
CA LEU A 179 -16.73 -26.27 -1.17
C LEU A 179 -17.65 -26.68 -2.31
N VAL A 180 -17.45 -26.10 -3.50
CA VAL A 180 -18.09 -26.60 -4.71
C VAL A 180 -17.35 -27.90 -5.06
N SER A 181 -18.01 -29.04 -4.91
CA SER A 181 -17.47 -30.33 -5.34
C SER A 181 -17.13 -30.25 -6.82
N ALA A 182 -15.86 -30.48 -7.17
CA ALA A 182 -15.40 -30.62 -8.55
C ALA A 182 -15.85 -31.98 -9.11
N THR A 183 -17.16 -32.17 -9.29
CA THR A 183 -17.70 -33.35 -9.97
C THR A 183 -19.01 -33.00 -10.67
N SER A 184 -18.89 -32.43 -11.86
CA SER A 184 -19.76 -32.74 -13.00
C SER A 184 -19.12 -32.22 -14.29
N VAL A 185 -18.00 -32.82 -14.69
CA VAL A 185 -17.62 -32.87 -16.11
C VAL A 185 -17.81 -34.32 -16.56
N SER A 186 -19.04 -34.63 -16.92
CA SER A 186 -19.49 -35.84 -17.64
C SER A 186 -21.01 -35.66 -17.79
N ASN A 187 -21.68 -35.79 -18.93
CA ASN A 187 -21.34 -36.28 -20.25
C ASN A 187 -22.33 -35.63 -21.23
N SER A 188 -21.85 -35.13 -22.37
CA SER A 188 -22.66 -35.03 -23.58
C SER A 188 -21.85 -35.65 -24.72
N ILE A 189 -22.10 -36.94 -24.97
CA ILE A 189 -21.62 -37.66 -26.15
C ILE A 189 -22.68 -37.57 -27.24
N ARG A 190 -22.28 -37.07 -28.42
CA ARG A 190 -22.60 -37.52 -29.79
C ARG A 190 -21.85 -36.54 -30.70
N THR A 191 -20.96 -36.92 -31.62
CA THR A 191 -20.91 -38.08 -32.52
C THR A 191 -19.48 -38.23 -33.05
N ALA A 192 -18.98 -39.47 -33.19
CA ALA A 192 -17.79 -39.80 -33.97
C ALA A 192 -18.17 -40.18 -35.43
N PRO A 193 -17.21 -40.14 -36.36
CA PRO A 193 -16.64 -41.40 -36.90
C PRO A 193 -15.10 -41.33 -36.93
N ALA A 194 -14.34 -42.31 -36.42
CA ALA A 194 -14.01 -43.65 -36.91
C ALA A 194 -12.64 -43.71 -37.65
N ASN A 195 -11.88 -44.77 -37.32
CA ASN A 195 -10.59 -45.25 -37.87
C ASN A 195 -9.32 -44.62 -37.26
N GLY A 196 -8.34 -45.35 -36.70
CA GLY A 196 -8.13 -46.77 -36.47
C GLY A 196 -6.73 -47.04 -35.89
N VAL A 197 -6.51 -48.27 -35.39
CA VAL A 197 -5.22 -49.00 -35.30
C VAL A 197 -4.28 -48.77 -34.08
N SER A 198 -4.37 -49.73 -33.14
CA SER A 198 -3.31 -50.56 -32.51
C SER A 198 -2.18 -50.00 -31.58
N LYS A 199 -2.36 -50.22 -30.26
CA LYS A 199 -1.51 -50.92 -29.22
C LYS A 199 0.03 -51.19 -29.46
N PRO A 200 0.84 -51.52 -28.42
CA PRO A 200 1.18 -50.84 -27.15
C PRO A 200 2.71 -51.00 -26.77
N ASN A 201 3.06 -50.75 -25.50
CA ASN A 201 4.26 -51.17 -24.72
C ASN A 201 5.43 -50.20 -24.51
N GLY A 202 5.90 -50.18 -23.25
CA GLY A 202 7.32 -50.04 -22.93
C GLY A 202 7.66 -49.07 -21.79
N ALA A 203 7.92 -49.63 -20.62
CA ALA A 203 8.41 -48.93 -19.43
C ALA A 203 9.89 -48.48 -19.54
N ALA A 204 10.27 -47.53 -18.66
CA ALA A 204 11.49 -47.51 -17.83
C ALA A 204 12.32 -46.21 -17.87
N ARG A 205 12.26 -45.52 -16.71
CA ARG A 205 13.26 -44.77 -15.91
C ARG A 205 14.39 -43.88 -16.52
N PRO A 206 14.81 -42.83 -15.77
CA PRO A 206 15.68 -41.74 -16.22
C PRO A 206 17.16 -41.92 -15.84
N PRO A 207 18.05 -41.10 -16.41
CA PRO A 207 19.10 -40.40 -15.63
C PRO A 207 19.38 -38.98 -16.22
N VAL A 208 20.25 -38.08 -15.74
CA VAL A 208 21.01 -37.78 -14.50
C VAL A 208 21.55 -36.34 -14.73
N VAL A 209 21.76 -35.63 -13.63
CA VAL A 209 22.36 -34.29 -13.50
C VAL A 209 23.80 -34.24 -14.03
N ALA A 210 24.20 -33.15 -14.70
CA ALA A 210 25.59 -32.70 -14.67
C ALA A 210 25.71 -31.18 -14.84
N ASN A 211 26.51 -30.61 -13.95
CA ASN A 211 26.84 -29.22 -13.71
C ASN A 211 28.15 -28.84 -14.45
N ASN A 212 28.53 -27.55 -14.35
CA ASN A 212 29.80 -26.91 -14.77
C ASN A 212 29.73 -26.27 -16.17
N GLY A 213 30.22 -25.07 -16.43
CA GLY A 213 31.05 -24.16 -15.66
C GLY A 213 31.42 -22.99 -16.60
N ARG A 214 31.58 -21.80 -16.02
CA ARG A 214 31.96 -20.55 -16.71
C ARG A 214 33.42 -20.61 -17.17
N PRO A 215 33.80 -19.91 -18.25
CA PRO A 215 34.86 -18.92 -18.07
C PRO A 215 34.58 -17.56 -18.73
N VAL A 216 35.35 -16.59 -18.26
CA VAL A 216 35.31 -15.14 -18.53
C VAL A 216 36.20 -14.80 -19.72
N THR A 217 35.76 -13.90 -20.61
CA THR A 217 36.69 -13.02 -21.35
C THR A 217 36.12 -11.61 -21.47
N ARG A 218 37.04 -10.64 -21.39
CA ARG A 218 36.88 -9.19 -21.29
C ARG A 218 37.62 -8.58 -22.48
N LYS A 219 37.02 -7.68 -23.27
CA LYS A 219 37.70 -6.46 -23.79
C LYS A 219 36.82 -5.55 -24.68
N THR A 220 36.91 -4.26 -24.34
CA THR A 220 36.94 -3.03 -25.19
C THR A 220 35.76 -2.61 -26.07
N ALA A 221 35.26 -1.40 -25.79
CA ALA A 221 34.64 -0.46 -26.73
C ALA A 221 35.71 0.23 -27.60
N PRO A 222 35.36 0.84 -28.77
CA PRO A 222 34.88 2.23 -28.76
C PRO A 222 33.79 2.59 -29.81
N ASN A 223 32.95 3.55 -29.40
CA ASN A 223 32.44 4.74 -30.11
C ASN A 223 31.96 4.66 -31.59
N THR A 224 30.68 4.99 -31.87
CA THR A 224 30.22 6.14 -32.71
C THR A 224 28.73 6.07 -33.10
N ASN A 225 28.17 7.25 -33.38
CA ASN A 225 26.78 7.60 -33.70
C ASN A 225 26.11 6.77 -34.82
N GLY A 226 24.80 6.54 -34.68
CA GLY A 226 23.93 6.07 -35.76
C GLY A 226 22.45 6.20 -35.41
N ARG A 227 21.79 7.17 -36.06
CA ARG A 227 20.36 7.49 -36.03
C ARG A 227 19.64 6.67 -37.11
N SER A 228 18.64 5.84 -36.78
CA SER A 228 17.37 5.74 -37.53
C SER A 228 16.40 4.68 -36.97
N GLN A 229 15.15 5.12 -36.81
CA GLN A 229 13.87 4.49 -37.16
C GLN A 229 13.46 3.08 -36.69
N ASN A 230 12.24 3.09 -36.11
CA ASN A 230 11.12 2.15 -36.24
C ASN A 230 11.36 0.66 -36.01
N GLY A 231 10.81 0.18 -34.90
CA GLY A 231 10.52 -1.23 -34.67
C GLY A 231 9.44 -1.39 -33.61
N HIS A 232 8.29 -1.93 -34.02
CA HIS A 232 7.13 -2.25 -33.20
C HIS A 232 7.48 -3.06 -31.94
N ALA A 233 6.96 -2.66 -30.79
CA ALA A 233 6.87 -3.51 -29.61
C ALA A 233 5.46 -3.45 -29.03
N LYS A 234 4.71 -4.55 -29.21
CA LYS A 234 3.51 -4.88 -28.43
C LYS A 234 3.86 -4.83 -26.95
N GLN A 235 3.19 -3.98 -26.17
CA GLN A 235 3.19 -4.08 -24.72
C GLN A 235 1.84 -4.62 -24.24
N ASN A 236 1.84 -5.92 -23.95
CA ASN A 236 1.00 -6.50 -22.90
C ASN A 236 1.37 -5.80 -21.58
N GLY A 237 0.40 -5.11 -20.98
CA GLY A 237 0.56 -4.44 -19.70
C GLY A 237 -0.78 -4.39 -18.98
N ASN A 238 -1.00 -5.40 -18.13
CA ASN A 238 -2.19 -5.66 -17.35
C ASN A 238 -2.54 -4.46 -16.44
N GLY A 239 -3.39 -3.56 -16.93
CA GLY A 239 -3.91 -2.43 -16.17
C GLY A 239 -5.08 -2.87 -15.31
N SER A 240 -4.91 -2.87 -13.99
CA SER A 240 -6.02 -3.00 -13.05
C SER A 240 -7.00 -1.84 -13.31
N GLN A 241 -8.09 -2.13 -14.01
CA GLN A 241 -9.13 -1.16 -14.29
C GLN A 241 -9.67 -0.57 -12.97
N PRO A 242 -9.99 0.73 -12.93
CA PRO A 242 -10.68 1.32 -11.78
C PRO A 242 -11.94 0.51 -11.50
N GLN A 243 -12.11 0.00 -10.28
CA GLN A 243 -13.33 -0.72 -9.92
C GLN A 243 -14.53 0.18 -10.21
N VAL A 244 -15.36 -0.25 -11.17
CA VAL A 244 -16.59 0.43 -11.55
C VAL A 244 -17.56 0.28 -10.39
N LEU A 245 -17.85 1.39 -9.71
CA LEU A 245 -18.86 1.41 -8.65
C LEU A 245 -20.24 1.35 -9.31
N LEU A 246 -21.11 0.49 -8.79
CA LEU A 246 -22.46 0.29 -9.30
C LEU A 246 -23.48 0.70 -8.23
N TYR A 247 -24.57 1.31 -8.66
CA TYR A 247 -25.77 1.48 -7.85
C TYR A 247 -26.52 0.15 -7.70
N GLY A 248 -27.50 0.10 -6.80
CA GLY A 248 -28.35 -1.09 -6.60
C GLY A 248 -29.21 -1.43 -7.81
N ASP A 249 -29.52 -0.44 -8.65
CA ASP A 249 -30.17 -0.58 -9.95
C ASP A 249 -29.22 -1.04 -11.09
N GLY A 250 -27.94 -1.29 -10.77
CA GLY A 250 -26.93 -1.74 -11.73
C GLY A 250 -26.35 -0.62 -12.60
N THR A 251 -26.79 0.63 -12.45
CA THR A 251 -26.20 1.76 -13.18
C THR A 251 -24.80 2.09 -12.67
N PRO A 252 -23.85 2.47 -13.53
CA PRO A 252 -22.51 2.82 -13.11
C PRO A 252 -22.48 4.22 -12.48
N VAL A 253 -21.74 4.35 -11.37
CA VAL A 253 -21.38 5.65 -10.80
C VAL A 253 -20.36 6.31 -11.72
N ALA A 254 -20.59 7.57 -12.06
CA ALA A 254 -19.69 8.34 -12.92
C ALA A 254 -18.26 8.37 -12.36
N ALA A 255 -17.30 7.83 -13.11
CA ALA A 255 -15.94 7.59 -12.65
C ALA A 255 -15.15 8.90 -12.40
N ASP A 256 -15.49 9.93 -13.16
CA ASP A 256 -14.95 11.30 -13.13
C ASP A 256 -15.64 12.20 -12.09
N ASN A 257 -16.86 11.86 -11.66
CA ASN A 257 -17.59 12.63 -10.65
C ASN A 257 -17.13 12.28 -9.21
N GLN A 258 -16.05 12.93 -8.76
CA GLN A 258 -15.47 12.70 -7.43
C GLN A 258 -16.46 12.96 -6.29
N THR A 259 -17.34 13.95 -6.45
CA THR A 259 -18.38 14.26 -5.45
C THR A 259 -19.33 13.08 -5.29
N GLU A 260 -19.88 12.57 -6.41
CA GLU A 260 -20.76 11.41 -6.43
C GLU A 260 -20.10 10.18 -5.82
N ARG A 261 -18.83 9.90 -6.15
CA ARG A 261 -18.08 8.79 -5.57
C ARG A 261 -17.83 8.97 -4.06
N SER A 262 -17.52 10.18 -3.62
CA SER A 262 -17.31 10.46 -2.19
C SER A 262 -18.62 10.33 -1.39
N THR A 263 -19.75 10.81 -1.94
CA THR A 263 -21.08 10.66 -1.37
C THR A 263 -21.49 9.19 -1.34
N TYR A 264 -21.19 8.43 -2.39
CA TYR A 264 -21.45 6.98 -2.46
C TYR A 264 -20.73 6.23 -1.33
N VAL A 265 -19.45 6.55 -1.08
CA VAL A 265 -18.69 5.96 0.03
C VAL A 265 -19.31 6.34 1.39
N ARG A 266 -19.72 7.59 1.57
CA ARG A 266 -20.39 8.04 2.80
C ARG A 266 -21.74 7.36 3.01
N TYR A 267 -22.53 7.18 1.95
CA TYR A 267 -23.79 6.44 2.01
C TYR A 267 -23.56 5.01 2.49
N ARG A 268 -22.58 4.31 1.91
CA ARG A 268 -22.20 2.95 2.33
C ARG A 268 -21.74 2.87 3.77
N GLN A 269 -21.03 3.89 4.27
CA GLN A 269 -20.62 3.95 5.67
C GLN A 269 -21.79 4.20 6.61
N ALA A 270 -22.74 5.07 6.23
CA ALA A 270 -23.86 5.47 7.07
C ALA A 270 -25.00 4.44 7.09
N LYS A 271 -25.23 3.72 5.99
CA LYS A 271 -26.36 2.80 5.83
C LYS A 271 -25.94 1.34 5.70
N SER A 272 -24.63 1.05 5.65
CA SER A 272 -24.08 -0.30 5.42
C SER A 272 -24.62 -1.01 4.17
N ALA A 273 -25.18 -0.26 3.22
CA ALA A 273 -25.82 -0.75 2.01
C ALA A 273 -25.38 0.08 0.78
N VAL A 274 -25.49 -0.51 -0.41
CA VAL A 274 -25.28 0.20 -1.69
C VAL A 274 -26.48 1.11 -1.95
N PRO A 275 -26.28 2.37 -2.40
CA PRO A 275 -27.41 3.23 -2.76
C PRO A 275 -28.23 2.57 -3.88
N PRO A 276 -29.56 2.46 -3.72
CA PRO A 276 -30.40 1.74 -4.69
C PRO A 276 -30.41 2.42 -6.07
N SER A 277 -30.19 3.74 -6.12
CA SER A 277 -30.10 4.51 -7.36
C SER A 277 -29.32 5.82 -7.16
N LYS A 278 -29.02 6.52 -8.26
CA LYS A 278 -28.44 7.87 -8.23
C LYS A 278 -29.33 8.89 -7.51
N SER A 279 -30.66 8.80 -7.68
CA SER A 279 -31.60 9.72 -7.02
C SER A 279 -31.61 9.52 -5.50
N ALA A 280 -31.55 8.27 -5.03
CA ALA A 280 -31.44 7.97 -3.60
C ALA A 280 -30.13 8.51 -3.00
N LEU A 281 -29.03 8.46 -3.76
CA LEU A 281 -27.76 9.05 -3.35
C LEU A 281 -27.82 10.59 -3.26
N GLN A 282 -28.52 11.24 -4.19
CA GLN A 282 -28.72 12.69 -4.18
C GLN A 282 -29.60 13.16 -3.02
N GLN A 283 -30.68 12.42 -2.71
CA GLN A 283 -31.53 12.71 -1.55
C GLN A 283 -30.73 12.61 -0.25
N PHE A 284 -29.89 11.59 -0.11
CA PHE A 284 -29.00 11.45 1.03
C PHE A 284 -28.02 12.63 1.15
N TYR A 285 -27.46 13.09 0.03
CA TYR A 285 -26.59 14.26 0.01
C TYR A 285 -27.33 15.54 0.45
N GLN A 286 -28.56 15.75 -0.02
CA GLN A 286 -29.38 16.90 0.36
C GLN A 286 -29.74 16.88 1.86
N GLN A 287 -30.08 15.71 2.40
CA GLN A 287 -30.34 15.55 3.85
C GLN A 287 -29.11 15.88 4.69
N GLN A 288 -27.90 15.54 4.23
CA GLN A 288 -26.65 15.89 4.93
C GLN A 288 -26.31 17.38 4.87
N MET A 289 -26.83 18.12 3.89
CA MET A 289 -26.60 19.56 3.76
C MET A 289 -27.64 20.40 4.52
N ALA A 290 -28.77 19.80 4.89
CA ALA A 290 -29.85 20.43 5.64
C ALA A 290 -29.76 20.19 7.17
N ALA A 291 -28.80 19.38 7.62
CA ALA A 291 -28.51 19.06 9.02
C ALA A 291 -27.23 19.79 9.47
#